data_AF-A0A368SI23-F1
#
_entry.id   AF-A0A368SI23-F1
#
_cell.length_a   1.000
_cell.length_b   1.000
_cell.length_c   1.000
_cell.angle_alpha   90.00
_cell.angle_beta   90.00
_cell.angle_gamma   90.00
#
_symmetry.space_group_name_H-M   'P 1'
#
loop_
_entity.id
_entity.type
_entity.pdbx_description
1 polymer ?
#
loop_
_entity_poly.entity_id
_entity_poly.type
_entity_poly.pdbx_seq_one_letter_code
_entity_poly.pdbx_strand_id
1 'polypeptide(L)'
;MEPHSNKVPSSPPALRANDNLSMMHSKFICCKLYISESLNAMAIDAIDCAARSDLQVAVLSKFEDCLYNRVRYTLVSYIVNDSSTGEVIYSPIRKVLFAMMEAAFSAINLNLHSGAHPRMGVNDDLSFHPLGQSTMEDAVSLAKQVASDTGNDFRVPVLLYAAAHPAGKSVGAIRRELGYYRPNYMGSQWSGSMLPDVLPISPDEGPNNVSSERGATTVGATPFLENYNVPILSKDVAVVRRITRSVSGRGGGLPSVQALALSMVIAQRLHACWIRIMSVPIKFRQWWSRLQQTKDLMLRRGTSR
;
A
#
# COMPACT_ATOMS: atom_id res chain seq x y z
N MET A 1 41.91 -22.29 63.36
CA MET A 1 42.27 -22.71 61.99
C MET A 1 41.16 -23.61 61.49
N GLU A 2 40.23 -23.06 60.71
CA GLU A 2 39.28 -23.86 59.93
C GLU A 2 39.96 -24.42 58.67
N PRO A 3 39.51 -25.55 58.13
CA PRO A 3 39.72 -25.88 56.73
C PRO A 3 38.43 -25.63 55.92
N HIS A 4 38.52 -24.68 54.99
CA HIS A 4 37.58 -24.50 53.90
C HIS A 4 37.60 -25.71 52.95
N SER A 5 36.43 -26.15 52.49
CA SER A 5 36.30 -26.87 51.22
C SER A 5 34.99 -26.52 50.51
N ASN A 6 35.14 -26.25 49.22
CA ASN A 6 34.27 -25.50 48.33
C ASN A 6 32.94 -26.19 48.00
N LYS A 7 31.83 -25.45 48.11
CA LYS A 7 30.58 -25.75 47.38
C LYS A 7 30.67 -25.17 45.96
N VAL A 8 30.55 -26.03 44.96
CA VAL A 8 30.35 -25.65 43.55
C VAL A 8 28.95 -25.00 43.42
N PRO A 9 28.80 -23.82 42.78
CA PRO A 9 27.47 -23.26 42.55
C PRO A 9 26.77 -24.05 41.44
N SER A 10 25.54 -24.50 41.72
CA SER A 10 24.63 -25.01 40.70
C SER A 10 24.37 -23.94 39.65
N SER A 11 24.56 -24.28 38.37
CA SER A 11 24.23 -23.44 37.23
C SER A 11 22.74 -23.06 37.24
N PRO A 12 22.38 -21.82 36.89
CA PRO A 12 20.98 -21.42 36.79
C PRO A 12 20.32 -22.16 35.62
N PRO A 13 19.00 -22.44 35.69
CA PRO A 13 18.30 -23.12 34.62
C PRO A 13 18.35 -22.26 33.35
N ALA A 14 18.78 -22.87 32.24
CA ALA A 14 18.78 -22.23 30.94
C ALA A 14 17.36 -21.78 30.58
N LEU A 15 17.12 -20.47 30.55
CA LEU A 15 15.91 -19.90 29.99
C LEU A 15 15.81 -20.35 28.52
N ARG A 16 14.72 -21.05 28.19
CA ARG A 16 14.40 -21.41 26.81
C ARG A 16 14.17 -20.12 26.01
N ALA A 17 15.04 -19.87 25.03
CA ALA A 17 15.00 -18.68 24.18
C ALA A 17 13.69 -18.50 23.37
N ASN A 18 12.84 -19.52 23.29
CA ASN A 18 11.63 -19.51 22.46
C ASN A 18 10.38 -18.94 23.14
N ASP A 19 10.29 -18.90 24.47
CA ASP A 19 9.06 -18.45 25.13
C ASP A 19 9.00 -16.91 25.30
N ASN A 20 10.17 -16.25 25.34
CA ASN A 20 10.28 -14.78 25.53
C ASN A 20 10.13 -13.95 24.25
N LEU A 21 10.32 -14.52 23.06
CA LEU A 21 10.18 -13.76 21.81
C LEU A 21 8.71 -13.42 21.51
N SER A 22 7.78 -14.26 21.98
CA SER A 22 6.33 -14.06 21.79
C SER A 22 5.73 -12.93 22.64
N MET A 23 6.41 -12.52 23.72
CA MET A 23 5.97 -11.44 24.61
C MET A 23 6.63 -10.08 24.32
N MET A 24 7.70 -10.03 23.54
CA MET A 24 8.48 -8.79 23.37
C MET A 24 7.73 -7.73 22.56
N HIS A 25 6.93 -8.12 21.56
CA HIS A 25 6.16 -7.17 20.75
C HIS A 25 4.75 -7.68 20.46
N SER A 26 3.75 -7.10 21.12
CA SER A 26 2.34 -7.37 20.84
C SER A 26 1.74 -6.43 19.79
N LYS A 27 2.45 -5.34 19.47
CA LYS A 27 2.04 -4.29 18.55
C LYS A 27 2.80 -4.40 17.23
N PHE A 28 2.07 -4.70 16.16
CA PHE A 28 2.61 -4.77 14.81
C PHE A 28 1.94 -3.74 13.90
N ILE A 29 2.68 -3.23 12.94
CA ILE A 29 2.14 -2.41 11.85
C ILE A 29 2.45 -3.09 10.53
N CYS A 30 1.45 -3.11 9.65
CA CYS A 30 1.64 -3.42 8.24
C CYS A 30 1.67 -2.12 7.43
N CYS A 31 2.61 -2.01 6.51
CA CYS A 31 2.55 -1.02 5.43
C CYS A 31 2.38 -1.73 4.08
N LYS A 32 1.48 -1.22 3.25
CA LYS A 32 1.45 -1.54 1.82
C LYS A 32 2.05 -0.39 1.05
N LEU A 33 3.22 -0.61 0.46
CA LEU A 33 3.91 0.34 -0.39
C LEU A 33 3.65 -0.01 -1.84
N TYR A 34 3.19 0.95 -2.62
CA TYR A 34 2.97 0.81 -4.05
C TYR A 34 3.96 1.67 -4.83
N ILE A 35 4.65 1.04 -5.78
CA ILE A 35 5.65 1.69 -6.63
C ILE A 35 5.23 1.52 -8.10
N SER A 36 5.31 2.61 -8.86
CA SER A 36 4.95 2.67 -10.28
C SER A 36 6.09 2.13 -11.15
N GLU A 37 6.40 0.84 -11.00
CA GLU A 37 7.36 0.09 -11.83
C GLU A 37 7.12 -1.41 -11.65
N SER A 38 7.32 -2.19 -12.71
CA SER A 38 7.38 -3.66 -12.66
C SER A 38 8.04 -4.28 -13.90
N LEU A 39 8.63 -3.48 -14.77
CA LEU A 39 9.25 -3.90 -16.03
C LEU A 39 10.77 -3.75 -15.99
N ASN A 40 11.28 -2.72 -15.31
CA ASN A 40 12.71 -2.53 -15.09
C ASN A 40 13.23 -3.45 -13.97
N ALA A 41 13.77 -4.61 -14.35
CA ALA A 41 14.29 -5.60 -13.40
C ALA A 41 15.36 -5.01 -12.45
N MET A 42 16.27 -4.16 -12.95
CA MET A 42 17.31 -3.56 -12.09
C MET A 42 16.71 -2.62 -11.03
N ALA A 43 15.68 -1.85 -11.38
CA ALA A 43 14.99 -1.00 -10.41
C ALA A 43 14.29 -1.86 -9.35
N ILE A 44 13.61 -2.92 -9.78
CA ILE A 44 12.92 -3.86 -8.88
C ILE A 44 13.90 -4.59 -7.95
N ASP A 45 15.06 -5.02 -8.45
CA ASP A 45 16.10 -5.68 -7.66
C ASP A 45 16.69 -4.73 -6.61
N ALA A 46 16.92 -3.46 -6.96
CA ALA A 46 17.38 -2.44 -6.01
C ALA A 46 16.37 -2.22 -4.87
N ILE A 47 15.07 -2.15 -5.21
CA ILE A 47 13.98 -2.02 -4.24
C ILE A 47 13.86 -3.27 -3.37
N ASP A 48 13.97 -4.48 -3.96
CA ASP A 48 13.93 -5.76 -3.24
C ASP A 48 15.10 -5.90 -2.27
N CYS A 49 16.28 -5.41 -2.64
CA CYS A 49 17.46 -5.37 -1.76
C CYS A 49 17.20 -4.44 -0.56
N ALA A 50 16.71 -3.22 -0.81
CA ALA A 50 16.34 -2.28 0.25
C ALA A 50 15.27 -2.85 1.18
N ALA A 51 14.27 -3.57 0.65
CA ALA A 51 13.20 -4.21 1.41
C ALA A 51 13.70 -5.28 2.40
N ARG A 52 14.88 -5.87 2.14
CA ARG A 52 15.49 -6.93 2.95
C ARG A 52 16.67 -6.43 3.79
N SER A 53 16.88 -5.12 3.86
CA SER A 53 18.02 -4.51 4.55
C SER A 53 17.99 -4.65 6.08
N ASP A 54 16.84 -4.96 6.68
CA ASP A 54 16.68 -5.18 8.12
C ASP A 54 15.85 -6.45 8.39
N LEU A 55 16.42 -7.38 9.15
CA LEU A 55 15.78 -8.66 9.52
C LEU A 55 14.57 -8.49 10.44
N GLN A 56 14.40 -7.31 11.04
CA GLN A 56 13.25 -6.98 11.89
C GLN A 56 11.99 -6.64 11.07
N VAL A 57 12.13 -6.48 9.74
CA VAL A 57 11.02 -6.19 8.83
C VAL A 57 10.77 -7.39 7.92
N ALA A 58 9.56 -7.92 7.98
CA ALA A 58 9.14 -9.02 7.12
C ALA A 58 8.40 -8.49 5.88
N VAL A 59 8.85 -8.88 4.69
CA VAL A 59 8.08 -8.73 3.44
C VAL A 59 7.12 -9.91 3.32
N LEU A 60 5.85 -9.72 3.70
CA LEU A 60 4.83 -10.77 3.69
C LEU A 60 4.38 -11.16 2.28
N SER A 61 4.30 -10.19 1.37
CA SER A 61 3.97 -10.45 -0.04
C SER A 61 4.45 -9.34 -0.94
N LYS A 62 4.80 -9.72 -2.17
CA LYS A 62 5.07 -8.85 -3.31
C LYS A 62 4.05 -9.19 -4.39
N PHE A 63 3.26 -8.21 -4.80
CA PHE A 63 2.34 -8.32 -5.93
C PHE A 63 2.87 -7.45 -7.06
N GLU A 64 3.31 -8.10 -8.13
CA GLU A 64 3.90 -7.46 -9.30
C GLU A 64 2.99 -7.70 -10.50
N ASP A 65 2.65 -6.64 -11.23
CA ASP A 65 1.74 -6.71 -12.39
C ASP A 65 2.30 -5.89 -13.55
N CYS A 66 2.78 -6.59 -14.57
CA CYS A 66 3.40 -6.01 -15.76
C CYS A 66 2.42 -5.21 -16.62
N LEU A 67 1.12 -5.51 -16.59
CA LEU A 67 0.12 -4.73 -17.33
C LEU A 67 -0.18 -3.42 -16.62
N TYR A 68 -0.25 -3.44 -15.29
CA TYR A 68 -0.36 -2.22 -14.51
C TYR A 68 0.92 -1.39 -14.52
N ASN A 69 2.06 -2.02 -14.80
CA ASN A 69 3.39 -1.48 -14.59
C ASN A 69 3.53 -0.94 -13.15
N ARG A 70 3.22 -1.81 -12.18
CA ARG A 70 3.13 -1.46 -10.77
C ARG A 70 3.42 -2.66 -9.88
N VAL A 71 4.23 -2.44 -8.86
CA VAL A 71 4.52 -3.40 -7.80
C VAL A 71 3.93 -2.91 -6.48
N ARG A 72 3.51 -3.86 -5.64
CA ARG A 72 3.04 -3.62 -4.28
C ARG A 72 3.76 -4.54 -3.32
N TYR A 73 4.39 -3.96 -2.31
CA TYR A 73 4.97 -4.68 -1.19
C TYR A 73 4.05 -4.63 0.01
N THR A 74 3.97 -5.74 0.76
CA THR A 74 3.35 -5.78 2.09
C THR A 74 4.45 -6.03 3.09
N LEU A 75 4.80 -5.00 3.85
CA LEU A 75 5.80 -5.10 4.90
C LEU A 75 5.11 -5.13 6.26
N VAL A 76 5.67 -5.89 7.20
CA VAL A 76 5.22 -5.94 8.59
C VAL A 76 6.42 -5.87 9.51
N SER A 77 6.29 -5.08 10.56
CA SER A 77 7.25 -5.00 11.66
C SER A 77 6.51 -4.73 12.96
N TYR A 78 7.17 -4.97 14.09
CA TYR A 78 6.72 -4.43 15.35
C TYR A 78 6.93 -2.92 15.43
N ILE A 79 6.26 -2.30 16.39
CA ILE A 79 6.47 -0.92 16.81
C ILE A 79 6.60 -0.85 18.33
N VAL A 80 7.27 0.19 18.81
CA VAL A 80 7.22 0.60 20.22
C VAL A 80 6.69 2.02 20.27
N ASN A 81 5.65 2.24 21.07
CA ASN A 81 5.04 3.54 21.24
C ASN A 81 5.21 4.05 22.68
N ASP A 82 5.18 5.36 22.85
CA ASP A 82 5.05 5.97 24.16
C ASP A 82 3.60 5.78 24.63
N SER A 83 3.41 5.16 25.78
CA SER A 83 2.06 4.96 26.33
C SER A 83 1.40 6.26 26.79
N SER A 84 2.18 7.31 27.05
CA SER A 84 1.68 8.61 27.50
C SER A 84 1.29 9.54 26.34
N THR A 85 2.06 9.55 25.25
CA THR A 85 1.80 10.43 24.08
C THR A 85 1.10 9.70 22.94
N GLY A 86 1.12 8.37 22.91
CA GLY A 86 0.65 7.57 21.78
C GLY A 86 1.56 7.63 20.55
N GLU A 87 2.72 8.27 20.66
CA GLU A 87 3.66 8.40 19.56
C GLU A 87 4.49 7.14 19.36
N VAL A 88 4.69 6.73 18.11
CA VAL A 88 5.60 5.62 17.77
C VAL A 88 7.04 6.11 17.89
N ILE A 89 7.77 5.64 18.91
CA ILE A 89 9.17 6.02 19.15
C ILE A 89 10.12 5.13 18.33
N TYR A 90 9.77 3.86 18.12
CA TYR A 90 10.62 2.92 17.39
C TYR A 90 9.82 2.11 16.37
N SER A 91 10.33 2.06 15.14
CA SER A 91 9.69 1.42 14.00
C SER A 91 10.73 1.01 12.94
N PRO A 92 11.20 -0.26 12.92
CA PRO A 92 12.14 -0.74 11.91
C PRO A 92 11.61 -0.55 10.47
N ILE A 93 10.30 -0.70 10.29
CA ILE A 93 9.64 -0.54 8.99
C ILE A 93 9.78 0.89 8.43
N ARG A 94 9.88 1.94 9.27
CA ARG A 94 10.11 3.32 8.80
C ARG A 94 11.39 3.43 8.00
N LYS A 95 12.50 2.90 8.54
CA LYS A 95 13.82 2.91 7.90
C LYS A 95 13.83 2.12 6.60
N VAL A 96 13.24 0.91 6.61
CA VAL A 96 13.18 0.05 5.41
C VAL A 96 12.33 0.70 4.31
N LEU A 97 11.17 1.27 4.65
CA LEU A 97 10.34 2.00 3.68
C LEU A 97 11.11 3.16 3.06
N PHE A 98 11.84 3.92 3.87
CA PHE A 98 12.62 5.06 3.38
C PHE A 98 13.71 4.63 2.39
N ALA A 99 14.45 3.55 2.72
CA ALA A 99 15.45 2.99 1.81
C ALA A 99 14.83 2.45 0.50
N MET A 100 13.65 1.83 0.57
CA MET A 100 12.93 1.38 -0.63
C MET A 100 12.47 2.56 -1.49
N MET A 101 11.98 3.63 -0.86
CA MET A 101 11.53 4.84 -1.56
C MET A 101 12.69 5.56 -2.24
N GLU A 102 13.84 5.63 -1.57
CA GLU A 102 15.08 6.17 -2.13
C GLU A 102 15.54 5.36 -3.34
N ALA A 103 15.63 4.03 -3.21
CA ALA A 103 15.98 3.15 -4.32
C ALA A 103 15.04 3.32 -5.52
N ALA A 104 13.73 3.46 -5.26
CA ALA A 104 12.74 3.72 -6.29
C ALA A 104 12.94 5.08 -6.98
N PHE A 105 13.11 6.16 -6.22
CA PHE A 105 13.34 7.50 -6.77
C PHE A 105 14.65 7.61 -7.56
N SER A 106 15.67 6.84 -7.21
CA SER A 106 16.94 6.82 -7.94
C SER A 106 16.89 6.00 -9.23
N ALA A 107 16.02 5.01 -9.33
CA ALA A 107 16.00 4.07 -10.45
C ALA A 107 14.84 4.29 -11.45
N ILE A 108 13.82 5.06 -11.08
CA ILE A 108 12.57 5.19 -11.86
C ILE A 108 12.35 6.65 -12.25
N ASN A 109 12.06 6.88 -13.53
CA ASN A 109 11.63 8.17 -14.06
C ASN A 109 10.20 8.05 -14.61
N LEU A 110 9.24 8.73 -13.97
CA LEU A 110 7.82 8.68 -14.39
C LEU A 110 7.58 9.18 -15.81
N ASN A 111 8.43 10.06 -16.35
CA ASN A 111 8.27 10.54 -17.72
C ASN A 111 8.38 9.40 -18.75
N LEU A 112 9.07 8.32 -18.39
CA LEU A 112 9.23 7.11 -19.21
C LEU A 112 8.22 6.01 -18.84
N HIS A 113 7.50 6.17 -17.73
CA HIS A 113 6.56 5.18 -17.24
C HIS A 113 5.29 5.14 -18.10
N SER A 114 4.85 3.94 -18.46
CA SER A 114 3.55 3.69 -19.06
C SER A 114 2.92 2.43 -18.49
N GLY A 115 1.62 2.45 -18.21
CA GLY A 115 0.90 1.32 -17.64
C GLY A 115 -0.63 1.45 -17.73
N ALA A 116 -1.32 0.35 -17.47
CA ALA A 116 -2.79 0.29 -17.49
C ALA A 116 -3.43 0.69 -16.15
N HIS A 117 -2.65 1.06 -15.13
CA HIS A 117 -3.13 1.53 -13.84
C HIS A 117 -2.77 3.00 -13.62
N PRO A 118 -3.70 3.84 -13.13
CA PRO A 118 -3.38 5.23 -12.80
C PRO A 118 -2.34 5.34 -11.66
N ARG A 119 -1.59 6.44 -11.65
CA ARG A 119 -0.52 6.73 -10.69
C ARG A 119 -0.27 8.22 -10.54
N MET A 120 0.14 8.66 -9.38
CA MET A 120 0.52 10.03 -9.03
C MET A 120 2.03 10.19 -8.90
N GLY A 121 2.74 9.13 -8.48
CA GLY A 121 4.15 9.17 -8.11
C GLY A 121 4.91 7.88 -8.44
N VAL A 122 6.24 7.96 -8.38
CA VAL A 122 7.13 6.78 -8.36
C VAL A 122 6.75 5.93 -7.16
N ASN A 123 6.83 6.53 -5.96
CA ASN A 123 6.25 6.02 -4.74
C ASN A 123 4.80 6.54 -4.67
N ASP A 124 3.83 5.76 -5.15
CA ASP A 124 2.46 6.24 -5.40
C ASP A 124 1.61 6.34 -4.12
N ASP A 125 1.66 5.29 -3.31
CA ASP A 125 0.76 5.12 -2.16
C ASP A 125 1.44 4.29 -1.07
N LEU A 126 1.37 4.77 0.17
CA LEU A 126 1.72 4.04 1.38
C LEU A 126 0.48 3.97 2.27
N SER A 127 0.06 2.75 2.59
CA SER A 127 -1.09 2.52 3.48
C SER A 127 -0.67 1.75 4.73
N PHE A 128 -0.75 2.40 5.89
CA PHE A 128 -0.46 1.82 7.19
C PHE A 128 -1.70 1.20 7.81
N HIS A 129 -1.52 0.03 8.39
CA HIS A 129 -2.59 -0.78 8.99
C HIS A 129 -2.15 -1.31 10.35
N PRO A 130 -2.96 -1.10 11.41
CA PRO A 130 -2.71 -1.74 12.69
C PRO A 130 -2.92 -3.25 12.62
N LEU A 131 -2.01 -3.99 13.26
CA LEU A 131 -2.08 -5.44 13.45
C LEU A 131 -1.80 -5.80 14.92
N GLY A 132 -2.30 -6.96 15.36
CA GLY A 132 -2.14 -7.40 16.74
C GLY A 132 -2.81 -6.43 17.71
N GLN A 133 -2.05 -5.94 18.69
CA GLN A 133 -2.52 -4.97 19.70
C GLN A 133 -2.27 -3.50 19.30
N SER A 134 -1.75 -3.22 18.10
CA SER A 134 -1.61 -1.83 17.64
C SER A 134 -2.96 -1.18 17.41
N THR A 135 -3.07 0.12 17.68
CA THR A 135 -4.29 0.90 17.46
C THR A 135 -4.24 1.69 16.14
N MET A 136 -5.36 2.30 15.76
CA MET A 136 -5.36 3.18 14.59
C MET A 136 -4.46 4.38 14.79
N GLU A 137 -4.38 4.89 16.02
CA GLU A 137 -3.53 6.01 16.43
C GLU A 137 -2.06 5.67 16.24
N ASP A 138 -1.64 4.43 16.56
CA ASP A 138 -0.29 3.94 16.28
C ASP A 138 0.03 3.99 14.77
N ALA A 139 -0.92 3.57 13.93
CA ALA A 139 -0.77 3.62 12.47
C ALA A 139 -0.76 5.07 11.94
N VAL A 140 -1.57 5.97 12.51
CA VAL A 140 -1.59 7.40 12.17
C VAL A 140 -0.28 8.07 12.54
N SER A 141 0.24 7.81 13.74
CA SER A 141 1.51 8.35 14.22
C SER A 141 2.64 7.99 13.25
N LEU A 142 2.78 6.69 12.91
CA LEU A 142 3.80 6.25 11.98
C LEU A 142 3.59 6.79 10.55
N ALA A 143 2.35 6.84 10.07
CA ALA A 143 2.02 7.39 8.75
C ALA A 143 2.45 8.86 8.63
N LYS A 144 2.19 9.68 9.65
CA LYS A 144 2.58 11.09 9.68
C LYS A 144 4.09 11.28 9.75
N GLN A 145 4.78 10.46 10.55
CA GLN A 145 6.25 10.48 10.60
C GLN A 145 6.86 10.16 9.23
N VAL A 146 6.39 9.09 8.56
CA VAL A 146 6.86 8.72 7.21
C VAL A 146 6.50 9.79 6.17
N ALA A 147 5.32 10.40 6.27
CA ALA A 147 4.92 11.47 5.38
C ALA A 147 5.83 12.70 5.51
N SER A 148 6.15 13.10 6.76
CA SER A 148 7.03 14.24 7.01
C SER A 148 8.44 13.99 6.50
N ASP A 149 9.03 12.82 6.79
CA ASP A 149 10.35 12.45 6.23
C ASP A 149 10.33 12.48 4.70
N THR A 150 9.30 11.88 4.10
CA THR A 150 9.16 11.83 2.64
C THR A 150 9.10 13.24 2.03
N GLY A 151 8.30 14.12 2.62
CA GLY A 151 8.15 15.49 2.14
C GLY A 151 9.41 16.33 2.31
N ASN A 152 10.09 16.18 3.45
CA ASN A 152 11.27 16.98 3.80
C ASN A 152 12.52 16.52 3.06
N ASP A 153 12.78 15.21 3.01
CA ASP A 153 14.06 14.68 2.56
C ASP A 153 14.05 14.38 1.06
N PHE A 154 12.96 13.78 0.54
CA PHE A 154 12.83 13.53 -0.90
C PHE A 154 12.29 14.72 -1.68
N ARG A 155 11.84 15.78 -1.00
CA ARG A 155 11.30 17.01 -1.60
C ARG A 155 10.19 16.73 -2.60
N VAL A 156 9.27 15.82 -2.25
CA VAL A 156 8.08 15.50 -3.05
C VAL A 156 6.82 15.91 -2.28
N PRO A 157 5.75 16.33 -2.97
CA PRO A 157 4.48 16.57 -2.30
C PRO A 157 3.92 15.27 -1.70
N VAL A 158 3.45 15.34 -0.47
CA VAL A 158 2.82 14.21 0.23
C VAL A 158 1.42 14.60 0.69
N LEU A 159 0.44 13.79 0.31
CA LEU A 159 -0.96 13.98 0.64
C LEU A 159 -1.42 12.89 1.61
N LEU A 160 -1.81 13.30 2.81
CA LEU A 160 -2.35 12.40 3.82
C LEU A 160 -3.76 11.97 3.46
N TYR A 161 -4.18 10.78 3.88
CA TYR A 161 -5.57 10.33 3.70
C TYR A 161 -6.08 9.47 4.86
N ALA A 162 -7.40 9.24 4.85
CA ALA A 162 -8.14 8.48 5.85
C ALA A 162 -7.83 8.99 7.27
N ALA A 163 -7.52 8.10 8.23
CA ALA A 163 -7.30 8.49 9.61
C ALA A 163 -6.07 9.40 9.80
N ALA A 164 -5.14 9.41 8.83
CA ALA A 164 -3.97 10.29 8.89
C ALA A 164 -4.29 11.72 8.45
N HIS A 165 -5.30 11.92 7.60
CA HIS A 165 -5.69 13.25 7.12
C HIS A 165 -6.53 13.99 8.17
N PRO A 166 -6.28 15.28 8.45
CA PRO A 166 -6.97 16.04 9.51
C PRO A 166 -8.51 15.98 9.42
N ALA A 167 -9.06 16.12 8.21
CA ALA A 167 -10.50 16.01 7.94
C ALA A 167 -11.00 14.60 7.56
N GLY A 168 -10.19 13.55 7.73
CA GLY A 168 -10.60 12.17 7.44
C GLY A 168 -10.83 11.86 5.94
N LYS A 169 -10.24 12.65 5.03
CA LYS A 169 -10.52 12.59 3.60
C LYS A 169 -10.05 11.27 2.98
N SER A 170 -10.91 10.60 2.22
CA SER A 170 -10.53 9.34 1.55
C SER A 170 -9.49 9.56 0.45
N VAL A 171 -8.60 8.58 0.21
CA VAL A 171 -7.64 8.61 -0.91
C VAL A 171 -8.32 8.82 -2.26
N GLY A 172 -9.52 8.25 -2.45
CA GLY A 172 -10.29 8.40 -3.67
C GLY A 172 -10.81 9.83 -3.90
N ALA A 173 -11.02 10.62 -2.84
CA ALA A 173 -11.38 12.02 -2.95
C ALA A 173 -10.18 12.87 -3.40
N ILE A 174 -9.03 12.68 -2.75
CA ILE A 174 -7.75 13.32 -3.12
C ILE A 174 -7.40 13.01 -4.58
N ARG A 175 -7.40 11.73 -4.96
CA ARG A 175 -7.15 11.29 -6.34
C ARG A 175 -8.09 11.94 -7.35
N ARG A 176 -9.36 12.19 -7.01
CA ARG A 176 -10.30 12.87 -7.92
C ARG A 176 -9.96 14.33 -8.15
N GLU A 177 -9.59 15.04 -7.10
CA GLU A 177 -9.18 16.45 -7.18
C GLU A 177 -7.89 16.62 -7.98
N LEU A 178 -7.03 15.59 -7.96
CA LEU A 178 -5.80 15.53 -8.76
C LEU A 178 -6.00 14.94 -10.17
N GLY A 179 -7.23 14.69 -10.61
CA GLY A 179 -7.50 14.17 -11.96
C GLY A 179 -7.08 12.72 -12.22
N TYR A 180 -6.70 11.96 -11.20
CA TYR A 180 -6.11 10.60 -11.26
C TYR A 180 -6.86 9.59 -12.14
N TYR A 181 -8.19 9.68 -12.22
CA TYR A 181 -9.03 8.71 -12.92
C TYR A 181 -9.28 9.02 -14.41
N ARG A 182 -8.51 9.95 -14.99
CA ARG A 182 -8.60 10.32 -16.41
C ARG A 182 -7.35 9.80 -17.15
N PRO A 183 -7.48 8.80 -18.04
CA PRO A 183 -6.37 8.37 -18.90
C PRO A 183 -5.88 9.53 -19.77
N ASN A 184 -4.57 9.61 -19.97
CA ASN A 184 -3.93 10.64 -20.81
C ASN A 184 -3.32 10.06 -22.10
N TYR A 185 -3.35 8.73 -22.29
CA TYR A 185 -2.73 8.07 -23.43
C TYR A 185 -3.60 6.94 -24.01
N MET A 186 -3.67 6.87 -25.34
CA MET A 186 -4.35 5.82 -26.13
C MET A 186 -5.66 5.28 -25.51
N GLY A 187 -6.56 6.19 -25.12
CA GLY A 187 -7.92 5.91 -24.63
C GLY A 187 -8.03 5.27 -23.23
N SER A 188 -7.08 4.44 -22.81
CA SER A 188 -7.16 3.67 -21.54
C SER A 188 -5.82 3.45 -20.84
N GLN A 189 -4.72 4.02 -21.34
CA GLN A 189 -3.40 3.93 -20.73
C GLN A 189 -3.02 5.24 -20.04
N TRP A 190 -2.07 5.10 -19.11
CA TRP A 190 -1.47 6.20 -18.39
C TRP A 190 0.02 6.22 -18.69
N SER A 191 0.50 7.33 -19.27
CA SER A 191 1.89 7.49 -19.69
C SER A 191 2.46 8.82 -19.19
N GLY A 192 3.73 8.85 -18.80
CA GLY A 192 4.40 10.06 -18.29
C GLY A 192 3.85 10.58 -16.96
N SER A 193 4.31 11.75 -16.50
CA SER A 193 3.68 12.45 -15.38
C SER A 193 2.22 12.81 -15.70
N MET A 194 1.34 12.68 -14.70
CA MET A 194 -0.07 13.13 -14.80
C MET A 194 -0.36 14.42 -14.05
N LEU A 195 0.50 14.79 -13.12
CA LEU A 195 0.26 15.90 -12.24
C LEU A 195 0.78 17.19 -12.88
N PRO A 196 0.09 18.32 -12.66
CA PRO A 196 0.63 19.63 -13.03
C PRO A 196 1.90 19.94 -12.21
N ASP A 197 2.72 20.87 -12.71
CA ASP A 197 3.96 21.30 -12.02
C ASP A 197 3.72 21.88 -10.62
N VAL A 198 2.50 22.37 -10.36
CA VAL A 198 2.04 22.85 -9.05
C VAL A 198 0.70 22.19 -8.73
N LEU A 199 0.59 21.56 -7.56
CA LEU A 199 -0.64 20.88 -7.16
C LEU A 199 -1.81 21.86 -7.01
N PRO A 200 -3.04 21.46 -7.43
CA PRO A 200 -4.24 22.28 -7.25
C PRO A 200 -4.74 22.28 -5.79
N ILE A 201 -4.16 21.44 -4.94
CA ILE A 201 -4.43 21.35 -3.51
C ILE A 201 -3.08 21.36 -2.78
N SER A 202 -3.02 22.05 -1.64
CA SER A 202 -1.80 22.04 -0.82
C SER A 202 -1.54 20.62 -0.32
N PRO A 203 -0.31 20.08 -0.46
CA PRO A 203 0.07 18.85 0.22
C PRO A 203 0.11 19.10 1.73
N ASP A 204 0.00 18.02 2.49
CA ASP A 204 0.13 18.05 3.94
C ASP A 204 1.61 18.17 4.35
N GLU A 205 2.52 17.56 3.58
CA GLU A 205 3.96 17.62 3.79
C GLU A 205 4.70 17.82 2.44
N GLY A 206 5.89 18.44 2.50
CA GLY A 206 6.71 18.69 1.32
C GLY A 206 6.27 19.89 0.46
N PRO A 207 6.91 20.12 -0.69
CA PRO A 207 6.66 21.29 -1.53
C PRO A 207 5.36 21.14 -2.36
N ASN A 208 4.78 22.28 -2.74
CA ASN A 208 3.67 22.34 -3.71
C ASN A 208 4.11 21.98 -5.14
N ASN A 209 5.39 22.17 -5.45
CA ASN A 209 5.95 21.87 -6.75
C ASN A 209 6.10 20.37 -6.94
N VAL A 210 5.68 19.89 -8.09
CA VAL A 210 5.75 18.48 -8.47
C VAL A 210 6.91 18.29 -9.44
N SER A 211 7.85 17.42 -9.10
CA SER A 211 8.82 16.93 -10.08
C SER A 211 8.13 15.98 -11.04
N SER A 212 8.20 16.22 -12.36
CA SER A 212 7.60 15.34 -13.36
C SER A 212 8.19 13.92 -13.35
N GLU A 213 9.43 13.77 -12.89
CA GLU A 213 10.11 12.47 -12.80
C GLU A 213 9.67 11.67 -11.58
N ARG A 214 9.29 12.35 -10.48
CA ARG A 214 8.98 11.73 -9.18
C ARG A 214 7.49 11.69 -8.85
N GLY A 215 6.74 12.70 -9.27
CA GLY A 215 5.32 12.89 -9.00
C GLY A 215 5.02 13.24 -7.54
N ALA A 216 3.89 12.77 -7.02
CA ALA A 216 3.45 12.98 -5.63
C ALA A 216 3.12 11.66 -4.94
N THR A 217 3.24 11.63 -3.61
CA THR A 217 3.00 10.44 -2.78
C THR A 217 1.71 10.61 -1.97
N THR A 218 0.92 9.54 -1.85
CA THR A 218 -0.17 9.50 -0.85
C THR A 218 0.21 8.62 0.33
N VAL A 219 -0.11 9.07 1.54
CA VAL A 219 0.18 8.31 2.78
C VAL A 219 -1.06 8.28 3.64
N GLY A 220 -1.45 7.12 4.15
CA GLY A 220 -2.66 7.02 4.96
C GLY A 220 -2.63 5.91 5.98
N ALA A 221 -3.52 6.02 6.96
CA ALA A 221 -3.76 5.02 7.98
C ALA A 221 -5.20 4.50 7.84
N THR A 222 -5.35 3.19 7.70
CA THR A 222 -6.65 2.54 7.46
C THR A 222 -6.71 1.17 8.14
N PRO A 223 -7.91 0.64 8.45
CA PRO A 223 -8.04 -0.77 8.80
C PRO A 223 -7.41 -1.66 7.72
N PHE A 224 -7.02 -2.89 8.04
CA PHE A 224 -6.43 -3.77 7.04
C PHE A 224 -7.41 -4.03 5.87
N LEU A 225 -7.03 -3.62 4.66
CA LEU A 225 -7.83 -3.75 3.44
C LEU A 225 -7.23 -4.82 2.52
N GLU A 226 -8.06 -5.68 1.94
CA GLU A 226 -7.65 -6.55 0.82
C GLU A 226 -8.03 -5.91 -0.52
N ASN A 227 -7.17 -6.14 -1.52
CA ASN A 227 -7.44 -5.79 -2.91
C ASN A 227 -7.82 -7.06 -3.66
N TYR A 228 -8.96 -7.05 -4.32
CA TYR A 228 -9.37 -8.15 -5.20
C TYR A 228 -9.44 -7.67 -6.63
N ASN A 229 -8.85 -8.45 -7.52
CA ASN A 229 -8.86 -8.24 -8.95
C ASN A 229 -9.87 -9.24 -9.55
N VAL A 230 -11.04 -8.75 -9.94
CA VAL A 230 -12.09 -9.57 -10.56
C VAL A 230 -12.04 -9.39 -12.08
N PRO A 231 -11.56 -10.40 -12.84
CA PRO A 231 -11.54 -10.31 -14.30
C PRO A 231 -12.97 -10.43 -14.86
N ILE A 232 -13.33 -9.50 -15.73
CA ILE A 232 -14.58 -9.53 -16.49
C ILE A 232 -14.21 -9.66 -17.97
N LEU A 233 -14.62 -10.77 -18.56
CA LEU A 233 -14.46 -11.05 -19.99
C LEU A 233 -15.55 -10.30 -20.76
N SER A 234 -15.32 -9.03 -21.04
CA SER A 234 -16.22 -8.21 -21.86
C SER A 234 -15.44 -7.15 -22.62
N LYS A 235 -15.80 -6.96 -23.90
CA LYS A 235 -15.31 -5.87 -24.75
C LYS A 235 -16.08 -4.56 -24.52
N ASP A 236 -17.26 -4.63 -23.90
CA ASP A 236 -18.08 -3.47 -23.60
C ASP A 236 -17.63 -2.83 -22.27
N VAL A 237 -16.77 -1.82 -22.38
CA VAL A 237 -16.28 -1.03 -21.24
C VAL A 237 -17.44 -0.32 -20.52
N ALA A 238 -18.52 0.04 -21.21
CA ALA A 238 -19.69 0.67 -20.58
C ALA A 238 -20.43 -0.32 -19.68
N VAL A 239 -20.61 -1.59 -20.10
CA VAL A 239 -21.13 -2.66 -19.24
C VAL A 239 -20.26 -2.82 -18.00
N VAL A 240 -18.94 -2.89 -18.17
CA VAL A 240 -18.04 -3.10 -17.02
C VAL A 240 -18.09 -1.91 -16.07
N ARG A 241 -18.11 -0.67 -16.58
CA ARG A 241 -18.29 0.53 -15.75
C ARG A 241 -19.61 0.53 -14.99
N ARG A 242 -20.71 0.03 -15.59
CA ARG A 242 -22.00 -0.14 -14.89
C ARG A 242 -21.89 -1.16 -13.75
N ILE A 243 -21.26 -2.32 -13.99
CA ILE A 243 -21.04 -3.34 -12.96
C ILE A 243 -20.17 -2.76 -11.83
N THR A 244 -19.03 -2.14 -12.17
CA THR A 244 -18.14 -1.46 -11.20
C THR A 244 -18.89 -0.44 -10.35
N ARG A 245 -19.77 0.37 -10.96
CA ARG A 245 -20.59 1.33 -10.22
C ARG A 245 -21.53 0.62 -9.26
N SER A 246 -22.25 -0.40 -9.72
CA SER A 246 -23.23 -1.14 -8.90
C SER A 246 -22.62 -1.86 -7.69
N VAL A 247 -21.35 -2.27 -7.75
CA VAL A 247 -20.66 -2.91 -6.62
C VAL A 247 -20.02 -1.90 -5.67
N SER A 248 -19.64 -0.73 -6.17
CA SER A 248 -19.01 0.33 -5.37
C SER A 248 -19.99 0.98 -4.40
N GLY A 249 -19.54 1.31 -3.19
CA GLY A 249 -20.36 2.04 -2.21
C GLY A 249 -20.85 3.38 -2.74
N ARG A 250 -20.01 4.08 -3.52
CA ARG A 250 -20.39 5.35 -4.16
C ARG A 250 -21.53 5.19 -5.17
N GLY A 251 -21.64 4.04 -5.83
CA GLY A 251 -22.70 3.76 -6.80
C GLY A 251 -23.95 3.12 -6.21
N GLY A 252 -24.10 3.12 -4.88
CA GLY A 252 -25.22 2.49 -4.17
C GLY A 252 -25.02 1.00 -3.87
N GLY A 253 -23.83 0.47 -4.15
CA GLY A 253 -23.41 -0.88 -3.80
C GLY A 253 -22.98 -1.01 -2.35
N LEU A 254 -21.92 -1.79 -2.10
CA LEU A 254 -21.45 -2.04 -0.74
C LEU A 254 -20.76 -0.81 -0.15
N PRO A 255 -21.20 -0.28 1.01
CA PRO A 255 -20.70 0.99 1.55
C PRO A 255 -19.18 1.08 1.71
N SER A 256 -18.51 -0.04 2.01
CA SER A 256 -17.05 -0.13 2.22
C SER A 256 -16.25 -0.61 1.01
N VAL A 257 -16.87 -0.70 -0.18
CA VAL A 257 -16.17 -1.12 -1.40
C VAL A 257 -15.85 0.08 -2.28
N GLN A 258 -14.56 0.23 -2.57
CA GLN A 258 -14.10 1.03 -3.69
C GLN A 258 -13.84 0.12 -4.87
N ALA A 259 -14.29 0.53 -6.05
CA ALA A 259 -14.20 -0.25 -7.26
C ALA A 259 -13.69 0.62 -8.41
N LEU A 260 -12.70 0.14 -9.16
CA LEU A 260 -12.18 0.79 -10.37
C LEU A 260 -12.28 -0.18 -11.54
N ALA A 261 -12.86 0.29 -12.65
CA ALA A 261 -12.87 -0.42 -13.93
C ALA A 261 -11.60 -0.06 -14.70
N LEU A 262 -10.73 -1.04 -14.92
CA LEU A 262 -9.55 -0.89 -15.77
C LEU A 262 -9.75 -1.69 -17.04
N SER A 263 -9.62 -1.07 -18.21
CA SER A 263 -9.67 -1.76 -19.50
C SER A 263 -8.26 -2.11 -19.93
N MET A 264 -7.99 -3.39 -20.19
CA MET A 264 -6.69 -3.85 -20.66
C MET A 264 -6.83 -4.69 -21.92
N VAL A 265 -5.91 -4.51 -22.86
CA VAL A 265 -5.78 -5.40 -24.02
C VAL A 265 -4.86 -6.55 -23.61
N ILE A 266 -5.44 -7.72 -23.36
CA ILE A 266 -4.71 -8.97 -23.17
C ILE A 266 -4.63 -9.63 -24.55
N ALA A 267 -3.43 -9.84 -25.08
CA ALA A 267 -3.14 -10.56 -26.33
C ALA A 267 -4.06 -10.21 -27.52
N GLN A 268 -3.66 -9.23 -28.34
CA GLN A 268 -4.20 -8.79 -29.66
C GLN A 268 -5.72 -8.59 -29.85
N ARG A 269 -6.65 -9.18 -29.08
CA ARG A 269 -8.12 -9.07 -29.25
C ARG A 269 -8.97 -9.31 -27.99
N LEU A 270 -8.41 -9.59 -26.80
CA LEU A 270 -9.19 -9.75 -25.58
C LEU A 270 -9.11 -8.49 -24.72
N HIS A 271 -10.25 -7.81 -24.58
CA HIS A 271 -10.40 -6.75 -23.61
C HIS A 271 -10.79 -7.42 -22.30
N ALA A 272 -9.91 -7.38 -21.30
CA ALA A 272 -10.25 -7.79 -19.95
C ALA A 272 -10.43 -6.53 -19.14
N CYS A 273 -11.61 -6.38 -18.56
CA CYS A 273 -11.84 -5.33 -17.60
C CYS A 273 -11.72 -5.88 -16.19
N TRP A 274 -11.00 -5.19 -15.34
CA TRP A 274 -10.80 -5.60 -13.95
C TRP A 274 -11.60 -4.69 -13.05
N ILE A 275 -12.28 -5.29 -12.07
CA ILE A 275 -12.79 -4.54 -10.93
C ILE A 275 -11.80 -4.72 -9.80
N ARG A 276 -11.07 -3.65 -9.47
CA ARG A 276 -10.26 -3.62 -8.25
C ARG A 276 -11.14 -3.27 -7.07
N ILE A 277 -11.42 -4.25 -6.21
CA ILE A 277 -12.24 -4.07 -5.00
C ILE A 277 -11.32 -3.89 -3.80
N MET A 278 -11.42 -2.75 -3.11
CA MET A 278 -10.80 -2.56 -1.80
C MET A 278 -11.85 -2.76 -0.72
N SER A 279 -11.65 -3.73 0.18
CA SER A 279 -12.59 -4.00 1.27
C SER A 279 -11.91 -4.63 2.49
N VAL A 280 -12.58 -4.54 3.64
CA VAL A 280 -12.22 -5.31 4.83
C VAL A 280 -12.55 -6.80 4.56
N PRO A 281 -11.63 -7.75 4.82
CA PRO A 281 -11.73 -9.14 4.34
C PRO A 281 -13.07 -9.85 4.64
N ILE A 282 -13.63 -9.61 5.83
CA ILE A 282 -14.89 -10.24 6.27
C ILE A 282 -16.07 -9.80 5.39
N LYS A 283 -16.14 -8.52 5.04
CA LYS A 283 -17.25 -7.96 4.27
C LYS A 283 -17.18 -8.41 2.81
N PHE A 284 -15.98 -8.59 2.25
CA PHE A 284 -15.83 -9.09 0.89
C PHE A 284 -16.25 -10.57 0.77
N ARG A 285 -15.82 -11.46 1.66
CA ARG A 285 -16.20 -12.89 1.59
C ARG A 285 -17.72 -13.10 1.65
N GLN A 286 -18.39 -12.37 2.54
CA GLN A 286 -19.85 -12.40 2.65
C GLN A 286 -20.53 -11.94 1.36
N TRP A 287 -20.00 -10.90 0.71
CA TRP A 287 -20.53 -10.44 -0.56
C TRP A 287 -20.22 -11.37 -1.73
N TRP A 288 -18.98 -11.84 -1.86
CA TRP A 288 -18.59 -12.74 -2.95
C TRP A 288 -19.47 -14.00 -2.95
N SER A 289 -19.77 -14.52 -1.76
CA SER A 289 -20.69 -15.63 -1.58
C SER A 289 -22.12 -15.29 -2.07
N ARG A 290 -22.62 -14.08 -1.81
CA ARG A 290 -23.93 -13.61 -2.30
C ARG A 290 -23.93 -13.40 -3.83
N LEU A 291 -22.85 -12.85 -4.38
CA LEU A 291 -22.73 -12.60 -5.81
C LEU A 291 -22.68 -13.92 -6.61
N GLN A 292 -21.99 -14.94 -6.09
CA GLN A 292 -21.98 -16.28 -6.69
C GLN A 292 -23.36 -16.97 -6.65
N GLN A 293 -24.23 -16.62 -5.70
CA GLN A 293 -25.58 -17.18 -5.59
C GLN A 293 -26.56 -16.53 -6.59
N THR A 294 -26.37 -15.25 -6.94
CA THR A 294 -27.04 -14.61 -8.09
C THR A 294 -26.47 -15.15 -9.40
N LYS A 295 -27.11 -16.17 -9.97
CA LYS A 295 -26.68 -16.96 -11.15
C LYS A 295 -26.41 -16.21 -12.47
N ASP A 296 -26.48 -14.88 -12.53
CA ASP A 296 -26.46 -14.12 -13.80
C ASP A 296 -25.13 -13.45 -14.18
N LEU A 297 -24.04 -13.66 -13.45
CA LEU A 297 -22.71 -13.19 -13.87
C LEU A 297 -21.72 -14.35 -13.87
N MET A 298 -21.42 -14.87 -15.07
CA MET A 298 -20.33 -15.81 -15.33
C MET A 298 -18.99 -15.21 -14.87
N LEU A 299 -18.63 -15.42 -13.61
CA LEU A 299 -17.34 -15.07 -13.02
C LEU A 299 -16.62 -16.37 -12.67
N ARG A 300 -15.78 -16.84 -13.60
CA ARG A 300 -14.86 -17.95 -13.31
C ARG A 300 -13.77 -17.46 -12.35
N ARG A 301 -13.59 -18.25 -11.28
CA ARG A 301 -12.59 -18.18 -10.19
C ARG A 301 -11.48 -17.14 -10.38
N GLY A 302 -11.60 -16.02 -9.67
CA GLY A 302 -10.44 -15.19 -9.33
C GLY A 302 -9.59 -15.93 -8.31
N THR A 303 -8.33 -16.18 -8.64
CA THR A 303 -7.31 -16.66 -7.69
C THR A 303 -7.00 -15.54 -6.71
N SER A 304 -7.18 -15.76 -5.41
CA SER A 304 -6.61 -14.88 -4.39
C SER A 304 -5.08 -15.00 -4.44
N ARG A 305 -4.39 -13.90 -4.72
CA ARG A 305 -2.96 -13.73 -4.46
C ARG A 305 -2.80 -12.61 -3.43
#